data_AF-A0A3D1G450-F1
#
_entry.id   AF-A0A3D1G450-F1
#
_cell.length_a   1.000
_cell.length_b   1.000
_cell.length_c   1.000
_cell.angle_alpha   90.00
_cell.angle_beta   90.00
_cell.angle_gamma   90.00
#
_symmetry.space_group_name_H-M   'P 1'
#
loop_
_entity.id
_entity.type
_entity.pdbx_description
1 polymer ?
#
loop_
_entity_poly.entity_id
_entity_poly.type
_entity_poly.pdbx_seq_one_letter_code
_entity_poly.pdbx_strand_id
1 'polypeptide(L)'
;MNEQANIDYILNTAHQLVRSASSCVRNTHEFEQAMASLETFLADHIGDGKTVQADQLDDDHRQRLVSLITAIARLEVDVTARLAWLDSLNQHLIDSLEKNTPE
;
A
#
# COMPACT_ATOMS: atom_id res chain seq x y z
N MET A 1 -2.65 -17.59 -23.70
CA MET A 1 -1.92 -16.38 -23.26
C MET A 1 -0.54 -16.84 -22.82
N ASN A 2 0.51 -16.13 -23.24
CA ASN A 2 1.90 -16.45 -22.89
C ASN A 2 2.11 -16.17 -21.39
N GLU A 3 2.59 -17.12 -20.61
CA GLU A 3 2.70 -17.01 -19.14
C GLU A 3 3.56 -15.82 -18.70
N GLN A 4 4.59 -15.46 -19.47
CA GLN A 4 5.43 -14.27 -19.24
C GLN A 4 4.65 -12.94 -19.35
N ALA A 5 3.78 -12.79 -20.36
CA ALA A 5 2.95 -11.60 -20.51
C ALA A 5 1.97 -11.40 -19.34
N ASN A 6 1.65 -12.49 -18.63
CA ASN A 6 0.81 -12.45 -17.44
C ASN A 6 1.58 -11.94 -16.21
N ILE A 7 2.82 -12.39 -16.01
CA ILE A 7 3.68 -11.94 -14.90
C ILE A 7 4.00 -10.45 -15.07
N ASP A 8 4.35 -10.02 -16.28
CA ASP A 8 4.61 -8.62 -16.59
C ASP A 8 3.43 -7.71 -16.26
N TYR A 9 2.23 -8.14 -16.66
CA TYR A 9 0.99 -7.42 -16.36
C TYR A 9 0.79 -7.31 -14.84
N ILE A 10 0.89 -8.43 -14.12
CA ILE A 10 0.69 -8.46 -12.66
C ILE A 10 1.65 -7.51 -11.95
N LEU A 11 2.95 -7.58 -12.26
CA LEU A 11 3.95 -6.75 -11.61
C LEU A 11 3.77 -5.26 -11.94
N ASN A 12 3.46 -4.93 -13.20
CA ASN A 12 3.23 -3.54 -13.60
C ASN A 12 1.99 -2.94 -12.94
N THR A 13 0.88 -3.67 -12.95
CA THR A 13 -0.37 -3.20 -12.37
C THR A 13 -0.27 -3.10 -10.85
N ALA A 14 0.34 -4.07 -10.17
CA ALA A 14 0.59 -3.98 -8.73
C ALA A 14 1.45 -2.75 -8.37
N HIS A 15 2.51 -2.48 -9.13
CA HIS A 15 3.33 -1.27 -8.96
C HIS A 15 2.52 0.02 -9.12
N GLN A 16 1.67 0.09 -10.14
CA GLN A 16 0.82 1.26 -10.39
C GLN A 16 -0.19 1.47 -9.25
N LEU A 17 -0.80 0.39 -8.75
CA LEU A 17 -1.76 0.46 -7.65
C LEU A 17 -1.09 0.90 -6.34
N VAL A 18 0.10 0.38 -6.02
CA VAL A 18 0.87 0.83 -4.84
C VAL A 18 1.27 2.30 -4.96
N ARG A 19 1.68 2.76 -6.15
CA ARG A 19 1.99 4.18 -6.39
C ARG A 19 0.76 5.07 -6.26
N SER A 20 -0.40 4.60 -6.75
CA SER A 20 -1.68 5.30 -6.61
C SER A 20 -2.04 5.47 -5.13
N ALA A 21 -2.02 4.37 -4.36
CA ALA A 21 -2.27 4.40 -2.92
C ALA A 21 -1.32 5.36 -2.19
N SER A 22 -0.02 5.31 -2.51
CA SER A 22 0.99 6.22 -1.93
C SER A 22 0.68 7.69 -2.21
N SER A 23 0.23 8.02 -3.42
CA SER A 23 -0.12 9.41 -3.79
C SER A 23 -1.35 9.94 -3.05
N CYS A 24 -2.25 9.05 -2.66
CA CYS A 24 -3.51 9.40 -2.00
C CYS A 24 -3.45 9.35 -0.48
N VAL A 25 -2.31 9.00 0.15
CA VAL A 25 -2.19 8.81 1.61
C VAL A 25 -2.76 9.97 2.43
N ARG A 26 -2.79 11.20 1.91
CA ARG A 26 -3.33 12.38 2.62
C ARG A 26 -4.85 12.55 2.52
N ASN A 27 -5.49 11.98 1.51
CA ASN A 27 -6.93 12.03 1.29
C ASN A 27 -7.54 10.66 1.63
N THR A 28 -8.21 10.56 2.77
CA THR A 28 -8.73 9.28 3.28
C THR A 28 -9.63 8.56 2.27
N HIS A 29 -10.53 9.28 1.59
CA HIS A 29 -11.47 8.64 0.67
C HIS A 29 -10.77 8.07 -0.58
N GLU A 30 -9.87 8.85 -1.17
CA GLU A 30 -9.08 8.40 -2.33
C GLU A 30 -8.12 7.28 -1.95
N PHE A 31 -7.57 7.34 -0.73
CA PHE A 31 -6.70 6.31 -0.19
C PHE A 31 -7.43 4.98 -0.02
N GLU A 32 -8.62 5.00 0.59
CA GLU A 32 -9.45 3.81 0.78
C GLU A 32 -9.82 3.15 -0.56
N GLN A 33 -10.21 3.94 -1.56
CA GLN A 33 -10.49 3.41 -2.91
C GLN A 33 -9.26 2.78 -3.57
N ALA A 34 -8.09 3.43 -3.44
CA ALA A 34 -6.84 2.91 -3.99
C ALA A 34 -6.39 1.62 -3.28
N MET A 35 -6.55 1.54 -1.95
CA MET A 35 -6.26 0.34 -1.17
C MET A 35 -7.21 -0.81 -1.50
N ALA A 36 -8.52 -0.56 -1.60
CA ALA A 36 -9.48 -1.58 -2.00
C ALA A 36 -9.19 -2.14 -3.40
N SER A 37 -8.76 -1.28 -4.33
CA SER A 37 -8.35 -1.68 -5.68
C SER A 37 -7.09 -2.54 -5.66
N LEU A 38 -6.10 -2.17 -4.83
CA LEU A 38 -4.88 -2.94 -4.62
C LEU A 38 -5.19 -4.31 -4.03
N GLU A 39 -5.98 -4.37 -2.96
CA GLU A 39 -6.37 -5.62 -2.29
C GLU A 39 -7.12 -6.56 -3.23
N THR A 40 -8.10 -6.04 -3.97
CA THR A 40 -8.85 -6.82 -4.97
C THR A 40 -7.92 -7.38 -6.03
N PHE A 41 -7.04 -6.55 -6.60
CA PHE A 41 -6.10 -6.99 -7.63
C PHE A 41 -5.14 -8.07 -7.10
N LEU A 42 -4.58 -7.88 -5.90
CA LEU A 42 -3.69 -8.85 -5.29
C LEU A 42 -4.44 -10.16 -4.98
N ALA A 43 -5.69 -10.11 -4.52
CA ALA A 43 -6.50 -11.31 -4.29
C ALA A 43 -6.78 -12.07 -5.60
N ASP A 44 -7.11 -11.37 -6.68
CA ASP A 44 -7.46 -11.99 -7.96
C ASP A 44 -6.25 -12.65 -8.68
N HIS A 45 -5.07 -12.05 -8.51
CA HIS A 45 -3.88 -12.40 -9.27
C HIS A 45 -2.78 -13.12 -8.46
N ILE A 46 -2.72 -12.91 -7.14
CA ILE A 46 -1.73 -13.49 -6.24
C ILE A 46 -2.39 -14.35 -5.14
N GLY A 47 -3.66 -14.07 -4.80
CA GLY A 47 -4.47 -14.88 -3.90
C GLY A 47 -4.78 -16.28 -4.45
N ASP A 48 -5.09 -17.21 -3.53
CA ASP A 48 -5.42 -18.62 -3.78
C ASP A 48 -4.34 -19.47 -4.46
N GLY A 49 -3.06 -19.15 -4.26
CA GLY A 49 -1.98 -20.08 -4.62
C GLY A 49 -1.75 -20.21 -6.13
N LYS A 50 -2.09 -19.17 -6.91
CA LYS A 50 -1.44 -18.91 -8.21
C LYS A 50 0.01 -18.47 -7.96
N THR A 51 0.77 -19.33 -7.31
CA THR A 51 2.21 -19.16 -7.07
C THR A 51 2.86 -19.09 -8.43
N VAL A 52 3.27 -17.89 -8.84
CA VAL A 52 4.31 -17.74 -9.85
C VAL A 52 5.50 -18.51 -9.30
N GLN A 53 5.83 -19.64 -9.93
CA GLN A 53 6.90 -20.46 -9.41
C GLN A 53 8.21 -19.69 -9.55
N ALA A 54 9.07 -19.78 -8.54
CA ALA A 54 10.29 -18.97 -8.48
C ALA A 54 11.27 -19.26 -9.63
N ASP A 55 11.12 -20.38 -10.33
CA ASP A 55 11.86 -20.79 -11.53
C ASP A 55 11.33 -20.14 -12.82
N GLN A 56 10.11 -19.60 -12.83
CA GLN A 56 9.52 -18.86 -13.96
C GLN A 56 9.91 -17.37 -13.98
N LEU A 57 10.56 -16.89 -12.91
CA LEU A 57 11.01 -15.51 -12.77
C LEU A 57 12.45 -15.36 -13.27
N ASP A 58 12.64 -14.59 -14.34
CA ASP A 58 13.97 -14.09 -14.70
C ASP A 58 14.41 -12.96 -13.74
N ASP A 59 15.64 -12.47 -13.95
CA ASP A 59 16.24 -11.45 -13.11
C ASP A 59 15.47 -10.11 -13.15
N ASP A 60 14.84 -9.75 -14.27
CA ASP A 60 14.03 -8.53 -14.37
C ASP A 60 12.76 -8.63 -13.50
N HIS A 61 12.06 -9.75 -13.59
CA HIS A 61 10.89 -9.98 -12.76
C HIS A 61 11.24 -9.99 -11.26
N ARG A 62 12.37 -10.59 -10.88
CA ARG A 62 12.88 -10.56 -9.48
C ARG A 62 13.18 -9.14 -9.03
N GLN A 63 13.86 -8.35 -9.86
CA GLN A 63 14.18 -6.96 -9.54
C GLN A 63 12.92 -6.12 -9.37
N ARG A 64 11.90 -6.33 -10.21
CA ARG A 64 10.61 -5.64 -10.12
C ARG A 64 9.80 -6.06 -8.91
N LEU A 65 9.87 -7.32 -8.50
CA LEU A 65 9.31 -7.80 -7.22
C LEU A 65 9.98 -7.11 -6.02
N VAL A 66 11.32 -7.05 -5.99
CA VAL A 66 12.05 -6.33 -4.93
C VAL A 66 11.64 -4.86 -4.88
N SER A 67 11.50 -4.22 -6.05
CA SER A 67 11.01 -2.84 -6.15
C SER A 67 9.58 -2.71 -5.62
N LEU A 68 8.70 -3.67 -5.90
CA LEU A 68 7.31 -3.67 -5.43
C LEU A 68 7.25 -3.79 -3.91
N ILE A 69 8.00 -4.74 -3.34
CA ILE A 69 8.12 -4.94 -1.89
C ILE A 69 8.64 -3.65 -1.23
N THR A 70 9.66 -3.02 -1.82
CA THR A 70 10.19 -1.74 -1.32
C THR A 70 9.14 -0.64 -1.36
N ALA A 71 8.33 -0.56 -2.41
CA ALA A 71 7.26 0.42 -2.53
C ALA A 71 6.14 0.18 -1.50
N ILE A 72 5.78 -1.08 -1.23
CA ILE A 72 4.80 -1.44 -0.18
C ILE A 72 5.34 -1.06 1.20
N ALA A 73 6.60 -1.36 1.50
CA ALA A 73 7.22 -0.98 2.78
C ALA A 73 7.26 0.54 2.98
N ARG A 74 7.46 1.32 1.91
CA ARG A 74 7.37 2.78 1.99
C ARG A 74 5.95 3.26 2.26
N LEU A 75 4.97 2.67 1.59
CA LEU A 75 3.56 2.97 1.83
C LEU A 75 3.17 2.70 3.29
N GLU A 76 3.63 1.59 3.87
CA GLU A 76 3.44 1.28 5.29
C GLU A 76 4.00 2.39 6.20
N VAL A 77 5.25 2.82 5.97
CA VAL A 77 5.88 3.90 6.73
C VAL A 77 5.07 5.20 6.66
N ASP A 78 4.61 5.58 5.46
CA ASP A 78 3.84 6.81 5.26
C ASP A 78 2.47 6.75 5.98
N VAL A 79 1.80 5.61 5.94
CA VAL A 79 0.53 5.38 6.66
C VAL A 79 0.74 5.43 8.16
N THR A 80 1.75 4.75 8.70
CA THR A 80 2.08 4.77 10.13
C THR A 80 2.41 6.19 10.61
N ALA A 81 3.19 6.95 9.83
CA ALA A 81 3.50 8.34 10.17
C ALA A 81 2.24 9.22 10.20
N ARG A 82 1.30 9.01 9.26
CA ARG A 82 0.02 9.74 9.25
C ARG A 82 -0.85 9.41 10.46
N LEU A 83 -0.95 8.14 10.84
CA LEU A 83 -1.70 7.72 12.03
C LEU A 83 -1.11 8.32 13.30
N ALA A 84 0.20 8.24 13.48
CA ALA A 84 0.89 8.83 14.63
C ALA A 84 0.69 10.35 14.73
N TRP A 85 0.67 11.05 13.60
CA TRP A 85 0.37 12.48 13.57
C TRP A 85 -1.08 12.78 13.99
N LEU A 86 -2.06 12.00 13.52
CA LEU A 86 -3.46 12.15 13.92
C LEU A 86 -3.66 11.88 15.42
N ASP A 87 -3.02 10.84 15.96
CA ASP A 87 -3.06 10.53 17.39
C ASP A 87 -2.46 11.67 18.23
N SER A 88 -1.32 12.21 17.79
CA SER A 88 -0.69 13.37 18.45
C SER A 88 -1.58 14.61 18.41
N LEU A 89 -2.29 14.86 17.30
CA LEU A 89 -3.23 15.96 17.20
C LEU A 89 -4.41 15.76 18.16
N ASN A 90 -4.96 14.55 18.22
CA ASN A 90 -6.06 14.21 19.11
C ASN A 90 -5.66 14.42 20.58
N GLN A 91 -4.50 13.92 21.00
CA GLN A 91 -3.99 14.13 22.36
C GLN A 91 -3.81 15.63 22.66
N HIS A 92 -3.26 16.40 21.73
CA HIS A 92 -3.09 17.84 21.91
C HIS A 92 -4.43 18.59 22.09
N LEU A 93 -5.48 18.16 21.37
CA LEU A 93 -6.82 18.71 21.51
C LEU A 93 -7.44 18.36 22.88
N ILE A 94 -7.28 17.12 23.36
CA ILE A 94 -7.73 16.67 24.68
C ILE A 94 -7.06 17.50 25.79
N ASP A 95 -5.71 17.57 25.78
CA ASP A 95 -4.94 18.34 26.76
C ASP A 95 -5.37 19.82 26.79
N SER A 96 -5.72 20.38 25.64
CA SER A 96 -6.17 21.77 25.50
C SER A 96 -7.56 21.98 26.10
N LEU A 97 -8.46 21.01 26.02
CA LEU A 97 -9.78 21.08 26.63
C LEU A 97 -9.69 20.93 28.16
N GLU A 98 -8.89 20.00 28.65
CA GLU A 98 -8.69 19.76 30.08
C GLU A 98 -8.07 20.98 30.78
N LYS A 99 -7.11 21.67 30.15
CA LYS A 99 -6.50 22.90 30.69
C LYS A 99 -7.46 24.10 30.74
N ASN A 100 -8.57 24.06 29.99
CA ASN A 100 -9.55 25.15 29.90
C ASN A 100 -10.87 24.85 30.63
N THR A 101 -10.96 23.74 31.38
CA THR A 101 -12.15 23.41 32.16
C THR A 101 -11.97 23.92 33.60
N PRO A 102 -12.71 24.96 34.05
CA PRO A 102 -12.63 25.42 35.44
C PRO A 102 -13.25 24.36 36.37
N GLU A 103 -12.65 24.17 37.54
CA GLU A 103 -13.23 23.36 38.65
C GLU A 103 -14.62 23.85 39.08
#